data_AF-A0A356KVE0-F1
#
_entry.id   AF-A0A356KVE0-F1
#
_cell.length_a   1.000
_cell.length_b   1.000
_cell.length_c   1.000
_cell.angle_alpha   90.00
_cell.angle_beta   90.00
_cell.angle_gamma   90.00
#
_symmetry.space_group_name_H-M   'P 1'
#
loop_
_entity.id
_entity.type
_entity.pdbx_description
1 polymer ?
#
loop_
_entity_poly.entity_id
_entity_poly.type
_entity_poly.pdbx_seq_one_letter_code
_entity_poly.pdbx_strand_id
1 'polypeptide(L)'
;MKQTLWPILLCAVLSPGCLVSRCARPRLSGEIRDADTREPLAGCRVGEAFTDDQGRYALSERRYCEWTWPGLEAPLLLVREAVAKAGYRTTWIEAEGGGGAAEGAHWELEPIYLRRE
;
A
#
# COMPACT_ATOMS: atom_id res chain seq x y z
N MET A 1 16.63 -51.23 11.85
CA MET A 1 15.71 -50.28 11.18
C MET A 1 16.46 -48.96 10.97
N LYS A 2 17.15 -48.78 9.85
CA LYS A 2 17.95 -47.59 9.56
C LYS A 2 17.28 -46.76 8.47
N GLN A 3 16.72 -45.63 8.91
CA GLN A 3 16.47 -44.36 8.23
C GLN A 3 16.06 -44.39 6.74
N THR A 4 14.75 -44.28 6.52
CA THR A 4 14.12 -43.79 5.28
C THR A 4 13.82 -42.28 5.35
N LEU A 5 14.72 -41.48 5.94
CA LEU A 5 14.58 -40.02 6.02
C LEU A 5 15.19 -39.28 4.82
N TRP A 6 16.07 -39.95 4.07
CA TRP A 6 16.74 -39.40 2.88
C TRP A 6 15.80 -38.90 1.77
N PRO A 7 14.75 -39.63 1.34
CA PRO A 7 13.89 -39.16 0.26
C PRO A 7 13.06 -37.94 0.64
N ILE A 8 12.70 -37.81 1.93
CA ILE A 8 11.96 -36.64 2.46
C ILE A 8 12.87 -35.41 2.44
N LEU A 9 14.13 -35.57 2.84
CA LEU A 9 15.13 -34.49 2.82
C LEU A 9 15.42 -34.01 1.38
N LEU A 10 15.47 -34.93 0.40
CA LEU A 10 15.73 -34.60 -1.00
C LEU A 10 14.58 -33.83 -1.65
N CYS A 11 13.32 -34.19 -1.35
CA CYS A 11 12.14 -33.47 -1.84
C CYS A 11 12.01 -32.06 -1.26
N ALA A 12 12.46 -31.82 -0.02
CA ALA A 12 12.43 -30.50 0.60
C ALA A 12 13.41 -29.50 -0.05
N VAL A 13 14.50 -29.97 -0.66
CA VAL A 13 15.50 -29.11 -1.32
C VAL A 13 15.11 -28.74 -2.76
N LEU A 14 14.24 -29.52 -3.41
CA LEU A 14 13.86 -29.37 -4.82
C LEU A 14 12.59 -28.54 -5.06
N SER A 15 12.03 -27.87 -4.04
CA SER A 15 10.83 -27.06 -4.25
C SER A 15 11.15 -25.84 -5.13
N PRO A 16 10.47 -25.64 -6.28
CA PRO A 16 10.78 -24.55 -7.22
C PRO A 16 10.24 -23.19 -6.79
N GLY A 17 9.81 -23.05 -5.53
CA GLY A 17 9.26 -21.80 -5.02
C GLY A 17 10.35 -20.74 -4.84
N CYS A 18 9.99 -19.49 -5.08
CA CYS A 18 10.85 -18.34 -4.87
C CYS A 18 10.23 -17.43 -3.81
N LEU A 19 11.06 -16.92 -2.90
CA LEU A 19 10.66 -15.83 -2.02
C LEU A 19 10.69 -14.53 -2.83
N VAL A 20 9.54 -13.87 -2.97
CA VAL A 20 9.41 -12.61 -3.71
C VAL A 20 9.00 -11.47 -2.77
N SER A 21 9.51 -10.27 -3.03
CA SER A 21 9.10 -9.03 -2.36
C SER A 21 8.00 -8.37 -3.19
N ARG A 22 6.76 -8.37 -2.66
CA ARG A 22 5.59 -7.79 -3.33
C ARG A 22 5.22 -6.44 -2.72
N CYS A 23 4.66 -5.58 -3.56
CA CYS A 23 4.15 -4.27 -3.13
C CYS A 23 2.80 -4.45 -2.42
N ALA A 24 2.69 -4.00 -1.16
CA ALA A 24 1.42 -3.87 -0.44
C ALA A 24 0.80 -2.48 -0.61
N ARG A 25 1.66 -1.47 -0.74
CA ARG A 25 1.30 -0.08 -0.98
C ARG A 25 2.53 0.63 -1.54
N PRO A 26 2.48 1.27 -2.70
CA PRO A 26 3.59 2.09 -3.17
C PRO A 26 3.72 3.32 -2.27
N ARG A 27 4.78 4.11 -2.45
CA ARG A 27 4.80 5.44 -1.86
C ARG A 27 3.59 6.21 -2.40
N LEU A 28 2.81 6.85 -1.53
CA LEU A 28 1.69 7.69 -1.93
C LEU A 28 1.97 9.14 -1.58
N SER A 29 1.59 10.05 -2.44
CA SER A 29 1.49 11.46 -2.10
C SER A 29 0.25 12.08 -2.69
N GLY A 30 -0.20 13.16 -2.09
CA GLY A 30 -1.30 13.95 -2.62
C GLY A 30 -1.56 15.16 -1.73
N GLU A 31 -2.66 15.83 -2.02
CA GLU A 31 -3.10 17.01 -1.29
C GLU A 31 -4.54 16.82 -0.78
N ILE A 32 -4.85 17.41 0.36
CA ILE A 32 -6.19 17.46 0.92
C ILE A 32 -6.62 18.91 1.04
N ARG A 33 -7.83 19.19 0.56
CA ARG A 33 -8.45 20.51 0.54
C ARG A 33 -9.85 20.48 1.13
N ASP A 34 -10.32 21.65 1.56
CA ASP A 34 -11.71 21.87 1.91
C ASP A 34 -12.56 21.86 0.63
N ALA A 35 -13.68 21.15 0.64
CA ALA A 35 -14.57 21.06 -0.52
C ALA A 35 -15.25 22.38 -0.85
N ASP A 36 -15.54 23.21 0.16
CA ASP A 36 -16.29 24.45 0.04
C ASP A 36 -15.34 25.62 -0.25
N THR A 37 -14.26 25.79 0.53
CA THR A 37 -13.33 26.92 0.38
C THR A 37 -12.20 26.66 -0.63
N ARG A 38 -11.96 25.39 -1.01
CA ARG A 38 -10.81 24.94 -1.83
C ARG A 38 -9.44 25.19 -1.21
N GLU A 39 -9.39 25.61 0.05
CA GLU A 39 -8.17 25.85 0.80
C GLU A 39 -7.51 24.53 1.23
N PRO A 40 -6.17 24.48 1.29
CA PRO A 40 -5.46 23.31 1.80
C PRO A 40 -5.78 23.05 3.27
N LEU A 41 -5.91 21.77 3.64
CA LEU A 41 -6.21 21.36 5.01
C LEU A 41 -5.00 20.73 5.69
N ALA A 42 -4.43 21.46 6.64
CA ALA A 42 -3.36 20.98 7.50
C ALA A 42 -3.87 20.04 8.60
N GLY A 43 -3.02 19.12 9.06
CA GLY A 43 -3.30 18.22 10.19
C GLY A 43 -4.41 17.19 9.95
N CYS A 44 -4.74 16.89 8.70
CA CYS A 44 -5.56 15.72 8.35
C CYS A 44 -4.75 14.46 8.59
N ARG A 45 -5.32 13.47 9.28
CA ARG A 45 -4.73 12.15 9.40
C ARG A 45 -5.03 11.36 8.13
N VAL A 46 -4.00 10.89 7.45
CA VAL A 46 -4.07 10.04 6.25
C VAL A 46 -3.30 8.78 6.56
N GLY A 47 -3.98 7.64 6.77
CA GLY A 47 -3.31 6.41 7.21
C GLY A 47 -2.41 6.64 8.44
N GLU A 48 -1.09 6.47 8.26
CA GLU A 48 -0.07 6.74 9.27
C GLU A 48 0.54 8.16 9.28
N ALA A 49 0.25 9.00 8.27
CA ALA A 49 0.81 10.34 8.14
C ALA A 49 -0.20 11.44 8.50
N PHE A 50 0.31 12.67 8.63
CA PHE A 50 -0.48 13.88 8.76
C PHE A 50 -0.17 14.85 7.62
N THR A 51 -1.16 15.63 7.19
CA THR A 51 -0.93 16.69 6.20
C THR A 51 -0.16 17.86 6.79
N ASP A 52 0.71 18.45 5.97
CA ASP A 52 1.44 19.68 6.28
C ASP A 52 0.57 20.95 6.14
N ASP A 53 1.18 22.12 6.36
CA ASP A 53 0.51 23.43 6.26
C ASP A 53 -0.04 23.74 4.85
N GLN A 54 0.45 23.03 3.82
CA GLN A 54 -0.04 23.12 2.44
C GLN A 54 -1.04 22.00 2.11
N GLY A 55 -1.51 21.25 3.11
CA GLY A 55 -2.46 20.16 2.94
C GLY A 55 -1.86 18.93 2.27
N ARG A 56 -0.54 18.83 2.12
CA ARG A 56 0.13 17.72 1.43
C ARG A 56 0.42 16.60 2.40
N TYR A 57 0.29 15.36 1.93
CA TYR A 57 0.67 14.16 2.68
C TYR A 57 1.62 13.29 1.85
N ALA A 58 2.42 12.49 2.56
CA ALA A 58 3.21 11.43 1.96
C ALA A 58 3.18 10.18 2.84
N LEU A 59 2.78 9.05 2.27
CA LEU A 59 2.82 7.74 2.92
C LEU A 59 4.00 6.95 2.40
N SER A 60 4.67 6.25 3.30
CA SER A 60 5.80 5.39 2.95
C SER A 60 5.35 4.17 2.17
N GLU A 61 6.24 3.63 1.34
CA GLU A 61 6.02 2.35 0.69
C GLU A 61 5.90 1.23 1.73
N ARG A 62 5.01 0.26 1.49
CA ARG A 62 4.87 -0.98 2.25
C ARG A 62 5.04 -2.17 1.34
N ARG A 63 5.86 -3.12 1.77
CA ARG A 63 6.12 -4.39 1.07
C ARG A 63 5.88 -5.57 1.99
N TYR A 64 5.60 -6.72 1.38
CA TYR A 64 5.51 -8.00 2.06
C TYR A 64 6.26 -9.05 1.28
N CYS A 65 6.81 -10.03 1.99
CA CYS A 65 7.43 -11.19 1.38
C CYS A 65 6.38 -12.29 1.21
N GLU A 66 6.33 -12.89 0.04
CA GLU A 66 5.46 -14.04 -0.24
C GLU A 66 6.30 -15.16 -0.87
N TRP A 67 6.01 -16.39 -0.48
CA TRP A 67 6.52 -17.57 -1.17
C TRP A 67 5.62 -17.88 -2.36
N THR A 68 6.13 -17.75 -3.58
CA THR A 68 5.35 -17.98 -4.80
C THR A 68 5.97 -19.06 -5.67
N TRP A 69 5.13 -19.76 -6.44
CA TRP A 69 5.60 -20.63 -7.52
C TRP A 69 5.81 -19.83 -8.81
N PRO A 70 6.78 -20.23 -9.67
CA PRO A 70 6.99 -19.64 -10.98
C PRO A 70 5.72 -19.72 -11.83
N GLY A 71 5.41 -18.64 -12.56
CA GLY A 71 4.25 -18.56 -13.45
C GLY A 71 2.97 -18.01 -12.80
N LEU A 72 2.97 -17.73 -11.48
CA LEU A 72 1.88 -17.02 -10.83
C LEU A 72 2.07 -15.49 -10.96
N GLU A 73 1.12 -14.84 -11.64
CA GLU A 73 1.09 -13.39 -11.74
C GLU A 73 0.87 -12.74 -10.36
N ALA A 74 1.36 -11.51 -10.19
CA ALA A 74 1.05 -10.74 -9.00
C ALA A 74 -0.43 -10.37 -8.96
N PRO A 75 -1.12 -10.53 -7.81
CA PRO A 75 -2.51 -10.12 -7.69
C PRO A 75 -2.67 -8.61 -7.89
N LEU A 76 -3.89 -8.15 -8.18
CA LEU A 76 -4.19 -6.72 -8.22
C LEU A 76 -3.86 -6.04 -6.87
N LEU A 77 -3.32 -4.83 -6.95
CA LEU A 77 -2.97 -4.02 -5.81
C LEU A 77 -4.08 -3.00 -5.56
N LEU A 78 -4.84 -3.19 -4.48
CA LEU A 78 -5.84 -2.23 -4.00
C LEU A 78 -5.32 -1.57 -2.73
N VAL A 79 -5.12 -0.26 -2.79
CA VAL A 79 -4.75 0.55 -1.63
C VAL A 79 -5.98 1.29 -1.12
N ARG A 80 -6.22 1.19 0.19
CA ARG A 80 -7.30 1.91 0.85
C ARG A 80 -6.82 2.55 2.14
N GLU A 81 -6.88 3.88 2.22
CA GLU A 81 -6.39 4.64 3.38
C GLU A 81 -7.47 5.58 3.91
N ALA A 82 -7.66 5.61 5.22
CA ALA A 82 -8.61 6.51 5.86
C ALA A 82 -8.08 7.94 5.89
N VAL A 83 -8.95 8.91 5.64
CA VAL A 83 -8.68 10.33 5.78
C VAL A 83 -9.63 10.93 6.81
N ALA A 84 -9.08 11.41 7.91
CA ALA A 84 -9.85 11.94 9.04
C ALA A 84 -9.32 13.30 9.50
N LYS A 85 -10.24 14.22 9.79
CA LYS A 85 -9.97 15.52 10.42
C LYS A 85 -11.17 15.90 11.28
N ALA A 86 -10.92 16.46 12.48
CA ALA A 86 -11.99 16.91 13.35
C ALA A 86 -12.84 18.00 12.67
N GLY A 87 -14.17 17.89 12.75
CA GLY A 87 -15.11 18.79 12.09
C GLY A 87 -15.33 18.53 10.59
N TYR A 88 -14.76 17.43 10.07
CA TYR A 88 -14.92 16.99 8.69
C TYR A 88 -15.38 15.54 8.64
N ARG A 89 -16.19 15.23 7.63
CA ARG A 89 -16.63 13.87 7.37
C ARG A 89 -15.43 13.02 6.96
N THR A 90 -15.24 11.90 7.66
CA THR A 90 -14.19 10.92 7.31
C THR A 90 -14.46 10.34 5.92
N THR A 91 -13.40 10.26 5.09
CA THR A 91 -13.44 9.68 3.75
C THR A 91 -12.32 8.65 3.56
N TRP A 92 -12.28 8.03 2.39
CA TRP A 92 -11.30 7.02 2.02
C TRP A 92 -10.59 7.40 0.73
N ILE A 93 -9.29 7.13 0.71
CA ILE A 93 -8.48 7.05 -0.51
C ILE A 93 -8.61 5.64 -1.02
N GLU A 94 -8.91 5.49 -2.31
CA GLU A 94 -8.92 4.20 -3.00
C GLU A 94 -8.09 4.35 -4.27
N ALA A 95 -7.05 3.52 -4.41
CA ALA A 95 -6.17 3.51 -5.57
C ALA A 95 -5.89 2.07 -5.98
N GLU A 96 -5.92 1.82 -7.29
CA GLU A 96 -5.74 0.50 -7.88
C GLU A 96 -4.52 0.49 -8.80
N GLY A 97 -3.81 -0.64 -8.83
CA GLY A 97 -2.71 -0.86 -9.76
C GLY A 97 -2.32 -2.34 -9.87
N GLY A 98 -1.29 -2.62 -10.67
CA GLY A 98 -0.77 -3.98 -10.79
C GLY A 98 0.09 -4.37 -9.57
N GLY A 99 -0.05 -5.60 -9.06
CA GLY A 99 0.80 -6.11 -7.96
C GLY A 99 2.26 -6.32 -8.33
N GLY A 100 2.61 -6.13 -9.60
CA GLY A 100 3.99 -6.09 -10.10
C GLY A 100 4.68 -4.74 -9.91
N ALA A 101 4.12 -3.81 -9.12
CA ALA A 101 4.73 -2.52 -8.87
C ALA A 101 6.18 -2.63 -8.37
N ALA A 102 7.10 -1.99 -9.11
CA ALA A 102 8.52 -2.00 -8.82
C ALA A 102 8.84 -1.39 -7.44
N GLU A 103 9.98 -1.77 -6.86
CA GLU A 103 10.49 -1.15 -5.64
C GLU A 103 10.74 0.34 -5.84
N GLY A 104 10.31 1.15 -4.85
CA GLY A 104 10.34 2.60 -4.96
C GLY A 104 9.24 3.19 -5.85
N ALA A 105 8.25 2.40 -6.28
CA ALA A 105 7.09 2.94 -6.99
C ALA A 105 6.42 4.05 -6.17
N HIS A 106 6.06 5.14 -6.85
CA HIS A 106 5.40 6.30 -6.27
C HIS A 106 4.17 6.64 -7.09
N TRP A 107 3.02 6.70 -6.42
CA TRP A 107 1.77 7.18 -6.98
C TRP A 107 1.43 8.54 -6.39
N GLU A 108 1.29 9.52 -7.28
CA GLU A 108 0.76 10.83 -6.96
C GLU A 108 -0.74 10.81 -7.23
N LEU A 109 -1.53 11.04 -6.19
CA LEU A 109 -2.99 10.99 -6.24
C LEU A 109 -3.57 12.38 -6.47
N GLU A 110 -4.75 12.42 -7.10
CA GLU A 110 -5.49 13.66 -7.27
C GLU A 110 -5.89 14.27 -5.92
N PRO A 111 -6.05 15.62 -5.84
CA PRO A 111 -6.46 16.29 -4.62
C PRO A 111 -7.80 15.77 -4.09
N ILE A 112 -7.86 15.53 -2.79
CA ILE A 112 -9.05 15.04 -2.11
C ILE A 112 -9.74 16.20 -1.42
N TYR A 113 -11.05 16.28 -1.60
CA TYR A 113 -11.86 17.35 -1.01
C TYR A 113 -12.67 16.82 0.17
N LEU A 114 -12.37 17.29 1.37
CA LEU A 114 -13.13 16.98 2.58
C LEU A 114 -14.32 17.92 2.74
N ARG A 115 -15.48 17.34 3.04
CA ARG A 115 -16.68 18.10 3.41
C ARG A 115 -16.78 18.21 4.92
N ARG A 116 -17.27 19.35 5.41
CA ARG A 116 -17.62 19.54 6.82
C ARG A 116 -18.79 18.64 7.21
N GLU A 117 -18.84 18.29 8.49
CA GLU A 117 -19.98 17.57 9.08
C GLU A 117 -21.21 18.47 9.24
#